data_AF-Q66WY6-F1
#
_entry.id   AF-Q66WY6-F1
#
_cell.length_a   1.000
_cell.length_b   1.000
_cell.length_c   1.000
_cell.angle_alpha   90.00
_cell.angle_beta   90.00
_cell.angle_gamma   90.00
#
_symmetry.space_group_name_H-M   'P 1'
#
loop_
_entity.id
_entity.type
_entity.pdbx_description
1 polymer ?
#
loop_
_entity_poly.entity_id
_entity_poly.type
_entity_poly.pdbx_seq_one_letter_code
_entity_poly.pdbx_strand_id
1 'polypeptide(L)' 'PGQPGEGNVYRAEDRENFTRLLAAVRATLDALGRAHGRTYLLTIAAAAGPEYLAHVEIDAVQSLVDFINLM' A
#
# COMPACT_ATOMS: atom_id res chain seq x y z
N PRO A 1 -1.18 -3.19 8.34
CA PRO A 1 -1.22 -4.60 7.89
C PRO A 1 -0.75 -5.50 9.04
N GLY A 2 -1.27 -6.71 9.18
CA GLY A 2 -0.75 -7.67 10.19
C GLY A 2 -0.88 -7.24 11.65
N GLN A 3 -1.77 -6.28 11.95
CA GLN A 3 -1.97 -5.71 13.28
C GLN A 3 -3.48 -5.59 13.59
N PRO A 4 -3.86 -5.61 14.89
CA PRO A 4 -5.22 -5.31 15.30
C PRO A 4 -5.66 -3.93 14.82
N GLY A 5 -6.79 -3.89 14.11
CA GLY A 5 -7.52 -2.65 13.82
C GLY A 5 -8.80 -2.56 14.67
N GLU A 6 -9.83 -1.93 14.12
CA GLU A 6 -11.17 -1.87 14.71
C GLU A 6 -11.94 -3.19 14.49
N GLY A 7 -11.49 -4.28 15.14
CA GLY A 7 -12.10 -5.60 15.04
C GLY A 7 -11.84 -6.35 13.72
N ASN A 8 -10.98 -5.81 12.85
CA ASN A 8 -10.63 -6.44 11.57
C ASN A 8 -9.82 -7.72 11.76
N VAL A 9 -10.08 -8.71 10.90
CA VAL A 9 -9.21 -9.88 10.79
C VAL A 9 -7.85 -9.44 10.24
N TYR A 10 -6.78 -9.86 10.90
CA TYR A 10 -5.40 -9.63 10.49
C TYR A 10 -4.64 -10.95 10.52
N ARG A 11 -3.62 -11.08 9.66
CA ARG A 11 -2.80 -12.28 9.51
C ARG A 11 -1.34 -11.90 9.30
N ALA A 12 -0.42 -12.83 9.56
CA ALA A 12 1.01 -12.61 9.32
C ALA A 12 1.29 -12.30 7.84
N GLU A 13 0.65 -13.02 6.93
CA GLU A 13 0.79 -12.82 5.48
C GLU A 13 0.27 -11.46 4.96
N ASP A 14 -0.40 -10.65 5.79
CA ASP A 14 -0.84 -9.31 5.38
C ASP A 14 0.34 -8.39 5.06
N ARG A 15 1.52 -8.64 5.64
CA ARG A 15 2.74 -7.87 5.35
C ARG A 15 3.10 -7.94 3.88
N GLU A 16 3.27 -9.15 3.34
CA GLU A 16 3.63 -9.37 1.94
C GLU A 16 2.44 -9.18 1.01
N ASN A 17 1.23 -9.54 1.44
CA ASN A 17 0.03 -9.38 0.63
C ASN A 17 -0.33 -7.91 0.42
N PHE A 18 -0.06 -7.04 1.38
CA PHE A 18 -0.24 -5.59 1.21
C PHE A 18 0.66 -5.04 0.08
N THR A 19 1.94 -5.44 0.05
CA THR A 19 2.86 -5.05 -1.04
C THR A 19 2.39 -5.58 -2.40
N ARG A 20 1.97 -6.85 -2.46
CA ARG A 20 1.44 -7.46 -3.69
C ARG A 20 0.18 -6.76 -4.19
N LEU A 21 -0.70 -6.38 -3.27
CA LEU A 21 -1.90 -5.61 -3.59
C LEU A 21 -1.52 -4.27 -4.22
N LEU A 22 -0.62 -3.50 -3.61
CA LEU A 22 -0.20 -2.21 -4.14
C LEU A 22 0.47 -2.36 -5.52
N ALA A 23 1.29 -3.39 -5.72
CA ALA A 23 1.91 -3.66 -7.01
C ALA A 23 0.86 -3.96 -8.10
N ALA A 24 -0.14 -4.78 -7.79
CA ALA A 24 -1.23 -5.09 -8.71
C ALA A 24 -2.09 -3.85 -9.05
N VAL A 25 -2.39 -3.02 -8.05
CA VAL A 25 -3.13 -1.76 -8.25
C VAL A 25 -2.32 -0.78 -9.09
N ARG A 26 -1.03 -0.57 -8.79
CA ARG A 26 -0.13 0.30 -9.56
C ARG A 26 -0.10 -0.10 -11.03
N ALA A 27 0.11 -1.39 -11.31
CA ALA A 27 0.13 -1.91 -12.68
C ALA A 27 -1.19 -1.67 -13.43
N THR A 28 -2.32 -1.83 -12.73
CA THR A 28 -3.65 -1.58 -13.28
C THR A 28 -3.87 -0.09 -13.58
N LEU A 29 -3.51 0.79 -12.64
CA LEU A 29 -3.61 2.24 -12.80
C LEU A 29 -2.71 2.76 -13.91
N ASP A 30 -1.52 2.19 -14.08
CA ASP A 30 -0.61 2.54 -15.18
C ASP A 30 -1.16 2.11 -16.54
N ALA A 31 -1.75 0.91 -16.62
CA ALA A 31 -2.41 0.46 -17.84
C ALA A 31 -3.60 1.35 -18.21
N LEU A 32 -4.44 1.69 -17.24
CA LEU A 32 -5.56 2.61 -17.43
C LEU A 32 -5.07 4.01 -17.83
N GLY A 33 -4.00 4.49 -17.20
CA GLY A 33 -3.41 5.78 -17.49
C GLY A 33 -2.89 5.90 -18.91
N ARG A 34 -2.22 4.85 -19.41
CA ARG A 34 -1.80 4.76 -20.82
C ARG A 34 -2.99 4.75 -21.78
N ALA A 35 -4.05 4.01 -21.45
CA ALA A 35 -5.25 3.94 -22.29
C ALA A 35 -6.02 5.26 -22.38
N HIS A 36 -6.04 6.05 -21.31
CA HIS A 36 -6.82 7.29 -21.21
C HIS A 36 -5.98 8.57 -21.34
N GLY A 37 -4.67 8.47 -21.50
CA GLY A 37 -3.78 9.62 -21.61
C GLY A 37 -3.71 10.48 -20.34
N ARG A 38 -3.82 9.87 -19.16
CA ARG A 38 -3.75 10.58 -17.86
C ARG A 38 -3.00 9.76 -16.81
N THR A 39 -2.41 10.43 -15.83
CA THR A 39 -1.81 9.75 -14.66
C THR A 39 -2.88 9.54 -13.59
N TYR A 40 -2.94 8.33 -13.04
CA TYR A 40 -3.75 8.01 -11.85
C TYR A 40 -2.82 7.85 -10.65
N LEU A 41 -3.17 8.53 -9.56
CA LEU A 41 -2.42 8.46 -8.31
C LEU A 41 -2.81 7.21 -7.52
N LEU A 42 -1.82 6.56 -6.93
CA LEU A 42 -1.96 5.54 -5.91
C LEU A 42 -1.36 6.09 -4.62
N THR A 43 -2.17 6.18 -3.56
CA THR A 43 -1.74 6.71 -2.26
C THR A 43 -2.23 5.78 -1.17
N ILE A 44 -1.57 5.84 -0.01
CA ILE A 44 -1.99 5.09 1.17
C ILE A 44 -2.06 6.01 2.40
N ALA A 45 -2.89 5.63 3.35
CA ALA A 45 -2.81 6.13 4.72
C ALA A 45 -1.99 5.14 5.55
N ALA A 46 -1.01 5.63 6.31
CA ALA A 46 -0.12 4.80 7.12
C ALA A 46 0.00 5.38 8.53
N ALA A 47 0.04 4.52 9.55
CA ALA A 47 0.29 4.96 10.91
C ALA A 47 1.75 5.43 11.07
N ALA A 48 1.98 6.51 11.83
CA ALA A 48 3.32 7.08 12.02
C ALA A 48 4.24 6.30 13.00
N GLY A 49 3.72 5.28 13.67
CA GLY A 49 4.46 4.54 14.71
C GLY A 49 5.41 3.46 14.18
N PRO A 50 6.52 3.16 14.89
CA PRO A 50 7.49 2.13 14.49
C PRO A 50 6.91 0.72 14.44
N GLU A 51 5.85 0.47 15.22
CA GLU A 51 5.14 -0.81 15.22
C GLU A 51 4.53 -1.12 13.83
N TYR A 52 3.94 -0.11 13.17
CA TYR A 52 3.38 -0.26 11.83
C TYR A 52 4.46 -0.64 10.81
N LEU A 53 5.63 0.00 10.91
CA LEU A 53 6.77 -0.29 10.02
C LEU A 53 7.28 -1.72 10.17
N ALA A 54 7.12 -2.35 11.34
CA ALA A 54 7.48 -3.76 11.53
C ALA A 54 6.59 -4.74 10.74
N HIS A 55 5.39 -4.29 10.33
CA HIS A 55 4.40 -5.12 9.64
C HIS A 55 4.17 -4.72 8.18
N VAL A 56 4.99 -3.82 7.63
CA VAL A 56 4.90 -3.34 6.25
C VAL A 56 6.29 -3.36 5.61
N GLU A 57 6.37 -3.80 4.37
CA GLU A 57 7.61 -3.72 3.58
C GLU A 57 7.81 -2.29 3.03
N ILE A 58 8.02 -1.32 3.92
CA ILE A 58 7.96 0.11 3.57
C ILE A 58 8.90 0.51 2.42
N ASP A 59 10.08 -0.12 2.36
CA ASP A 59 11.07 0.08 1.29
C ASP A 59 10.54 -0.29 -0.10
N ALA A 60 9.73 -1.35 -0.18
CA ALA A 60 9.07 -1.76 -1.41
C ALA A 60 7.82 -0.89 -1.67
N VAL A 61 7.03 -0.64 -0.63
CA VAL A 61 5.77 0.12 -0.72
C VAL A 61 6.00 1.55 -1.24
N GLN A 62 7.04 2.26 -0.77
CA GLN A 62 7.31 3.64 -1.20
C GLN A 62 7.59 3.75 -2.71
N SER A 63 8.03 2.68 -3.37
CA SER A 63 8.28 2.66 -4.82
C SER A 63 7.01 2.44 -5.65
N LEU A 64 5.92 2.02 -5.00
CA LEU A 64 4.64 1.70 -5.64
C LEU A 64 3.62 2.82 -5.52
N VAL A 65 3.74 3.68 -4.51
CA VAL A 65 2.79 4.76 -4.22
C VAL A 65 3.37 6.12 -4.58
N ASP A 66 2.51 7.05 -4.96
CA ASP A 66 2.90 8.43 -5.30
C ASP A 66 3.23 9.24 -4.04
N PHE A 67 2.48 9.02 -2.95
CA PHE A 67 2.78 9.55 -1.62
C PHE A 67 2.05 8.79 -0.52
N ILE A 68 2.52 8.98 0.71
CA ILE A 68 1.97 8.39 1.92
C ILE A 68 1.39 9.50 2.79
N ASN A 69 0.14 9.37 3.19
CA ASN A 69 -0.48 10.23 4.20
C ASN A 69 -0.27 9.60 5.58
N LEU A 70 0.60 10.19 6.38
CA LEU A 70 0.85 9.72 7.75
C LEU A 70 -0.30 10.12 8.68
N MET A 71 -0.73 9.17 9.51
CA MET A 71 -1.78 9.30 10.52
C MET A 71 -1.23 9.07 11.92
#